data_AF-F8GUR2-F1
#
_entry.id   AF-F8GUR2-F1
#
_cell.length_a   1.000
_cell.length_b   1.000
_cell.length_c   1.000
_cell.angle_alpha   90.00
_cell.angle_beta   90.00
_cell.angle_gamma   90.00
#
_symmetry.space_group_name_H-M   'P 1'
#
loop_
_entity.id
_entity.type
_entity.pdbx_description
1 polymer ?
#
loop_
_entity_poly.entity_id
_entity_poly.type
_entity_poly.pdbx_seq_one_letter_code
_entity_poly.pdbx_strand_id
1 'polypeptide(L)' 'MIPNAKDPGAWGTQLVKRRHSNVAIVALANKMARTIWAVLAHNSPYEKEHVSTKPA' A
#
# COMPACT_ATOMS: atom_id res chain seq x y z
N MET A 1 -14.71 -14.08 3.02
CA MET A 1 -13.41 -14.69 2.66
C MET A 1 -12.37 -13.57 2.66
N ILE A 2 -11.57 -13.45 3.72
CA ILE A 2 -10.55 -12.39 3.83
C ILE A 2 -9.39 -12.81 2.92
N PRO A 3 -9.00 -12.02 1.91
CA PRO A 3 -7.87 -12.39 1.07
C PRO A 3 -6.63 -12.48 1.95
N ASN A 4 -5.97 -13.64 1.91
CA ASN A 4 -4.73 -13.91 2.61
C ASN A 4 -3.73 -12.79 2.30
N ALA A 5 -3.43 -11.92 3.29
CA ALA A 5 -2.57 -10.75 3.13
C ALA A 5 -1.12 -11.08 2.73
N LYS A 6 -0.78 -12.37 2.70
CA LYS A 6 0.54 -12.90 2.33
C LYS A 6 0.72 -13.04 0.81
N ASP A 7 -0.35 -12.99 0.03
CA ASP A 7 -0.22 -13.00 -1.43
C ASP A 7 0.08 -11.57 -1.90
N PRO A 8 1.25 -11.28 -2.50
CA PRO A 8 1.49 -10.00 -3.13
C PRO A 8 0.59 -9.93 -4.36
N GLY A 9 -0.69 -9.57 -4.15
CA GLY A 9 -1.76 -9.68 -5.13
C GLY A 9 -1.34 -9.17 -6.51
N ALA A 10 -1.94 -9.69 -7.58
CA ALA A 10 -1.50 -9.67 -8.99
C ALA A 10 -0.47 -8.60 -9.45
N TRP A 11 -0.58 -7.36 -9.00
CA TRP A 11 0.43 -6.31 -9.15
C TRP A 11 1.82 -6.69 -8.60
N GLY A 12 1.93 -7.19 -7.37
CA GLY A 12 3.22 -7.53 -6.74
C GLY A 12 3.91 -8.68 -7.46
N THR A 13 3.16 -9.73 -7.82
CA THR A 13 3.66 -10.84 -8.65
C THR A 13 4.11 -10.36 -10.05
N GLN A 14 3.38 -9.45 -10.69
CA GLN A 14 3.83 -8.84 -11.95
C GLN A 14 5.08 -7.97 -11.77
N LEU A 15 5.23 -7.30 -10.63
CA LEU A 15 6.38 -6.45 -10.35
C LEU A 15 7.65 -7.27 -10.20
N VAL A 16 7.60 -8.39 -9.47
CA VAL A 16 8.71 -9.35 -9.35
C VAL A 16 9.05 -10.01 -10.69
N LYS A 17 8.06 -10.23 -11.56
CA LYS A 17 8.31 -10.72 -12.93
C LYS A 17 9.01 -9.69 -13.82
N ARG A 18 8.77 -8.39 -13.61
CA ARG A 18 9.34 -7.30 -14.43
C ARG A 18 10.64 -6.72 -13.87
N ARG A 19 10.89 -6.85 -12.56
CA ARG A 19 12.01 -6.22 -11.83
C ARG A 19 12.53 -7.16 -10.75
N HIS A 20 13.80 -7.00 -10.37
CA HIS A 20 14.44 -7.79 -9.32
C HIS A 20 13.70 -7.67 -7.98
N SER A 21 13.68 -8.75 -7.18
CA SER A 21 12.89 -8.85 -5.94
C SER A 21 13.11 -7.69 -4.97
N ASN A 22 14.34 -7.19 -4.84
CA ASN A 22 14.67 -6.04 -4.00
C ASN A 22 13.88 -4.78 -4.39
N VAL A 23 13.66 -4.56 -5.70
CA VAL A 23 12.87 -3.42 -6.20
C VAL A 23 11.40 -3.58 -5.82
N ALA A 24 10.87 -4.81 -5.87
CA ALA A 24 9.49 -5.07 -5.48
C ALA A 24 9.27 -4.84 -3.98
N ILE A 25 10.23 -5.24 -3.14
CA ILE A 25 10.21 -4.99 -1.70
C ILE A 25 10.23 -3.48 -1.40
N VAL A 26 11.14 -2.74 -2.03
CA VAL A 26 11.24 -1.28 -1.86
C VAL A 26 9.97 -0.58 -2.33
N ALA A 27 9.36 -1.02 -3.43
CA ALA A 27 8.11 -0.46 -3.93
C ALA A 27 6.94 -0.71 -2.96
N LEU A 28 6.86 -1.91 -2.38
CA LEU A 28 5.86 -2.23 -1.35
C LEU A 28 6.08 -1.37 -0.09
N ALA A 29 7.32 -1.22 0.36
CA ALA A 29 7.67 -0.36 1.48
C ALA A 29 7.29 1.11 1.20
N ASN A 30 7.57 1.61 -0.01
CA ASN A 30 7.18 2.97 -0.43
C ASN A 30 5.65 3.16 -0.41
N LYS A 31 4.89 2.15 -0.85
CA LYS A 31 3.43 2.17 -0.78
C LYS A 31 2.94 2.35 0.66
N MET A 32 3.51 1.59 1.61
CA MET A 32 3.16 1.69 3.02
C MET A 32 3.61 3.01 3.64
N ALA A 33 4.82 3.50 3.30
CA ALA A 33 5.34 4.77 3.77
C ALA A 33 4.42 5.94 3.36
N ARG A 34 3.87 5.93 2.14
CA ARG A 34 2.88 6.95 1.72
C ARG A 34 1.58 6.88 2.51
N THR A 35 1.09 5.68 2.84
CA THR A 35 -0.08 5.52 3.72
C THR A 35 0.19 6.11 5.10
N ILE A 36 1.35 5.79 5.70
CA ILE A 36 1.75 6.33 7.00
C ILE A 36 1.89 7.85 6.92
N TRP A 37 2.54 8.38 5.89
CA TRP A 37 2.71 9.81 5.70
C TRP A 37 1.37 10.53 5.55
N ALA A 38 0.41 9.97 4.82
CA ALA A 38 -0.93 10.55 4.72
C ALA A 38 -1.62 10.59 6.10
N VAL A 39 -1.57 9.50 6.86
CA VAL A 39 -2.15 9.46 8.22
C VAL A 39 -1.51 10.50 9.13
N LEU A 40 -0.17 10.60 9.11
CA LEU A 40 0.57 11.59 9.88
C LEU A 40 0.26 13.03 9.44
N ALA A 41 0.22 13.28 8.12
CA ALA A 41 -0.03 14.60 7.55
C ALA A 41 -1.47 15.09 7.83
N HIS A 42 -2.45 14.18 7.83
CA HIS A 42 -3.83 14.51 8.12
C HIS A 42 -4.15 14.56 9.63
N ASN A 43 -3.20 14.18 10.50
CA ASN A 43 -3.34 14.10 11.97
C ASN A 43 -4.63 13.39 12.44
N SER A 44 -5.23 12.57 11.56
CA SER A 44 -6.48 11.88 11.81
C SER A 44 -6.16 10.51 12.39
N PRO A 45 -6.88 10.04 13.42
CA PRO A 45 -6.77 8.65 13.86
C PRO A 45 -6.96 7.71 12.66
N TYR A 46 -6.15 6.66 12.62
CA TYR A 46 -6.19 5.68 11.53
C TYR A 46 -7.52 4.92 11.58
N GLU A 47 -8.47 5.36 10.75
CA GLU A 47 -9.74 4.68 10.57
C GLU A 47 -9.60 3.63 9.47
N LYS A 48 -9.82 2.35 9.80
CA LYS A 48 -9.72 1.23 8.85
C LYS A 48 -10.73 1.34 7.70
N GLU A 49 -11.81 2.09 7.91
CA GLU A 49 -12.87 2.42 6.95
C GLU A 49 -12.72 3.82 6.33
N HIS A 50 -11.56 4.47 6.47
CA HIS A 50 -11.35 5.79 5.90
C HIS A 50 -11.46 5.78 4.36
N VAL A 51 -12.57 6.31 3.86
CA VAL A 51 -12.77 6.58 2.43
C VAL A 51 -12.26 7.97 2.12
N SER A 52 -11.15 8.07 1.39
CA SER A 52 -10.66 9.35 0.85
C SER A 52 -11.67 9.88 -0.17
N THR A 53 -12.60 10.71 0.31
CA THR A 53 -13.49 11.47 -0.57
C THR A 53 -12.70 12.62 -1.19
N LYS A 54 -12.77 12.77 -2.51
CA LYS A 54 -12.08 13.88 -3.20
C LYS A 54 -12.69 15.20 -2.69
N PRO A 55 -11.87 16.19 -2.29
CA PRO A 55 -12.41 17.52 -2.03
C PRO A 55 -12.94 18.09 -3.35
N ALA A 56 -14.11 18.73 -3.28
CA ALA A 56 -14.86 19.27 -4.41
C ALA A 56 -14.10 20.38 -5.15
#